data_AF-A0A510V8P1-F1
#
_entry.id   AF-A0A510V8P1-F1
#
_cell.length_a   1.000
_cell.length_b   1.000
_cell.length_c   1.000
_cell.angle_alpha   90.00
_cell.angle_beta   90.00
_cell.angle_gamma   90.00
#
_symmetry.space_group_name_H-M   'P 1'
#
loop_
_entity.id
_entity.type
_entity.pdbx_description
1 polymer ?
#
loop_
_entity_poly.entity_id
_entity_poly.type
_entity_poly.pdbx_seq_one_letter_code
_entity_poly.pdbx_strand_id
1 'polypeptide(L)'
;MRRGAGMGMGHVLQLLGPLRLRSDGRTVPLPGSSSHLLAALALVGPMSRVQAAALLWPDASTGRGLSNLRTCISRLQRASPGVLDTDGTVLSLAEDVQVDTDRAMEWIVATIYDDTAPVDRGGPPPDVARELLAGWSDEWVREHRDRWQLLAGQALESAASRLLAMGRAAAALPYGLAAVAVGPWSESANRVLIEIHARRGDPAGALRQFERLSRVLRSELGVQPAPDIVALIRQLYPFGTGRAGGQRTA
;
A
#
# COMPACT_ATOMS: atom_id res chain seq x y z
N MET A 1 41.81 -3.46 6.82
CA MET A 1 41.90 -2.10 6.26
C MET A 1 40.49 -1.61 5.96
N ARG A 2 39.92 -0.80 6.85
CA ARG A 2 38.62 -0.17 6.67
C ARG A 2 38.78 0.98 5.67
N ARG A 3 38.25 0.83 4.45
CA ARG A 3 38.16 1.94 3.49
C ARG A 3 36.94 2.78 3.85
N GLY A 4 37.22 4.05 4.13
CA GLY A 4 36.34 5.23 4.13
C GLY A 4 34.85 5.00 4.38
N ALA A 5 34.41 5.38 5.58
CA ALA A 5 33.06 5.90 5.76
C ALA A 5 32.92 7.14 4.86
N GLY A 6 32.48 6.95 3.61
CA GLY A 6 31.84 8.02 2.88
C GLY A 6 30.62 8.43 3.69
N MET A 7 30.42 9.73 3.88
CA MET A 7 29.12 10.25 4.30
C MET A 7 28.09 9.67 3.32
N GLY A 8 27.34 8.67 3.76
CA GLY A 8 26.53 7.82 2.89
C GLY A 8 25.56 8.69 2.12
N MET A 9 25.58 8.60 0.78
CA MET A 9 24.52 9.16 -0.03
C MET A 9 23.23 8.47 0.41
N GLY A 10 22.30 9.23 0.99
CA GLY A 10 21.05 8.65 1.50
C GLY A 10 20.17 8.24 0.34
N HIS A 11 20.18 6.95 0.00
CA HIS A 11 19.30 6.38 -1.02
C HIS A 11 17.94 6.10 -0.40
N VAL A 12 16.89 6.62 -1.04
CA VAL A 12 15.50 6.29 -0.68
C VAL A 12 14.83 5.67 -1.89
N LEU A 13 14.44 4.41 -1.77
CA LEU A 13 13.63 3.69 -2.74
C LEU A 13 12.16 3.78 -2.33
N GLN A 14 11.35 4.38 -3.20
CA GLN A 14 9.92 4.51 -3.00
C GLN A 14 9.20 3.47 -3.85
N LEU A 15 8.44 2.61 -3.20
CA LEU A 15 7.58 1.59 -3.81
C LEU A 15 6.09 1.91 -3.62
N LEU A 16 5.74 2.77 -2.66
CA LEU A 16 4.35 3.16 -2.39
C LEU A 16 3.91 4.32 -3.31
N GLY A 17 3.26 3.95 -4.40
CA GLY A 17 3.00 4.79 -5.57
C GLY A 17 3.93 4.42 -6.73
N PRO A 18 4.23 5.37 -7.64
CA PRO A 18 5.18 5.14 -8.72
C PRO A 18 6.59 4.90 -8.16
N LEU A 19 7.30 3.90 -8.72
CA LEU A 19 8.67 3.61 -8.33
C LEU A 19 9.56 4.83 -8.52
N ARG A 20 10.27 5.23 -7.46
CA ARG A 20 11.25 6.32 -7.51
C ARG A 20 12.47 5.97 -6.67
N LEU A 21 13.64 6.15 -7.24
CA LEU A 21 14.89 6.21 -6.48
C LEU A 21 15.26 7.66 -6.26
N ARG A 22 15.54 8.03 -5.02
CA ARG A 22 16.13 9.32 -4.66
C ARG A 22 17.53 9.08 -4.12
N SER A 23 18.49 9.86 -4.60
CA SER A 23 19.86 9.92 -4.08
C SER A 23 20.16 11.36 -3.75
N ASP A 24 20.60 11.62 -2.50
CA ASP A 24 20.85 12.97 -1.98
C ASP A 24 19.68 13.94 -2.22
N GLY A 25 18.46 13.43 -2.02
CA GLY A 25 17.23 14.19 -2.21
C GLY A 25 16.82 14.42 -3.67
N ARG A 26 17.62 14.02 -4.68
CA ARG A 26 17.29 14.15 -6.11
C ARG A 26 16.75 12.85 -6.67
N THR A 27 15.72 12.93 -7.52
CA THR A 27 15.21 11.76 -8.23
C THR A 27 16.22 11.30 -9.28
N VAL A 28 16.60 10.02 -9.21
CA VAL A 28 17.48 9.38 -10.18
C VAL A 28 16.63 8.80 -11.31
N PRO A 29 16.89 9.14 -12.58
CA PRO A 29 16.19 8.54 -13.71
C PRO A 29 16.61 7.07 -13.84
N LEU A 30 15.63 6.17 -13.83
CA LEU A 30 15.87 4.73 -13.93
C LEU A 30 15.34 4.18 -15.26
N PRO A 31 16.19 3.53 -16.08
CA PRO A 31 15.72 2.69 -17.17
C PRO A 31 14.83 1.56 -16.65
N GLY A 32 13.91 1.05 -17.49
CA GLY A 32 12.95 0.02 -17.11
C GLY A 32 13.58 -1.19 -16.40
N SER A 33 14.65 -1.77 -16.94
CA SER A 33 15.31 -2.92 -16.30
C SER A 33 15.97 -2.60 -14.96
N SER A 34 16.44 -1.36 -14.76
CA SER A 34 17.01 -0.94 -13.47
C SER A 34 15.92 -0.76 -12.42
N SER A 35 14.77 -0.20 -12.81
CA SER A 35 13.58 -0.13 -11.95
C SER A 35 13.11 -1.53 -11.54
N HIS A 36 13.03 -2.48 -12.48
CA HIS A 36 12.58 -3.86 -12.18
C HIS A 36 13.54 -4.57 -11.24
N LEU A 37 14.86 -4.36 -11.42
CA LEU A 37 15.85 -4.94 -10.53
C LEU A 37 15.69 -4.43 -9.09
N LEU A 38 15.58 -3.11 -8.92
CA LEU A 38 15.41 -2.50 -7.60
C LEU A 38 14.11 -2.95 -6.92
N ALA A 39 13.00 -2.96 -7.68
CA ALA A 39 11.71 -3.43 -7.19
C ALA A 39 11.77 -4.89 -6.72
N ALA A 40 12.38 -5.76 -7.53
CA ALA A 40 12.54 -7.17 -7.20
C ALA A 40 13.37 -7.39 -5.94
N LEU A 41 14.51 -6.71 -5.82
CA LEU A 41 15.37 -6.82 -4.64
C LEU A 41 14.69 -6.28 -3.36
N ALA A 42 13.82 -5.28 -3.49
CA ALA A 42 13.09 -4.73 -2.36
C ALA A 42 11.92 -5.61 -1.90
N LEU A 43 11.19 -6.23 -2.85
CA LEU A 43 9.97 -7.00 -2.54
C LEU A 43 10.22 -8.49 -2.32
N VAL A 44 11.12 -9.09 -3.11
CA VAL A 44 11.47 -10.51 -3.04
C VAL A 44 12.66 -10.73 -2.09
N GLY A 45 13.55 -9.74 -2.00
CA GLY A 45 14.75 -9.78 -1.18
C GLY A 45 16.03 -10.17 -1.93
N PRO A 46 17.13 -10.42 -1.20
CA PRO A 46 18.42 -10.82 -1.77
C PRO A 46 18.31 -12.09 -2.62
N MET A 47 18.89 -12.07 -3.82
CA MET A 47 18.81 -13.19 -4.76
C MET A 47 20.08 -13.40 -5.56
N SER A 48 20.29 -14.60 -6.09
CA SER A 48 21.43 -14.85 -6.99
C SER A 48 21.29 -14.07 -8.30
N ARG A 49 22.43 -13.82 -8.96
CA ARG A 49 22.44 -13.22 -10.31
C ARG A 49 21.63 -14.04 -11.34
N VAL A 50 21.57 -15.36 -11.18
CA VAL A 50 20.78 -16.24 -12.06
C VAL A 50 19.29 -16.02 -11.84
N GLN A 51 18.83 -15.97 -10.58
CA GLN A 51 17.43 -15.70 -10.24
C GLN A 51 16.99 -14.30 -10.72
N ALA A 52 17.81 -13.28 -10.46
CA ALA A 52 17.53 -11.92 -10.92
C ALA A 52 17.42 -11.86 -12.46
N ALA A 53 18.31 -12.54 -13.18
CA ALA A 53 18.27 -12.58 -14.63
C ALA A 53 17.01 -13.29 -15.16
N ALA A 54 16.61 -14.41 -14.54
CA ALA A 54 15.42 -15.16 -14.93
C ALA A 54 14.13 -14.38 -14.65
N LEU A 55 14.06 -13.63 -13.55
CA LEU A 55 12.91 -12.81 -13.19
C LEU A 55 12.73 -11.62 -14.15
N LEU A 56 13.82 -10.93 -14.49
CA LEU A 56 13.76 -9.71 -15.32
C LEU A 56 13.67 -9.99 -16.82
N TRP A 57 14.18 -11.14 -17.28
CA TRP A 57 14.17 -11.53 -18.69
C TRP A 57 13.74 -12.99 -18.85
N PRO A 58 12.47 -13.31 -18.56
CA PRO A 58 11.98 -14.70 -18.59
C PRO A 58 12.13 -15.36 -19.96
N ASP A 59 12.03 -14.57 -21.05
CA ASP A 59 12.12 -15.06 -22.42
C ASP A 59 13.56 -15.17 -22.95
N ALA A 60 14.57 -14.77 -22.17
CA ALA A 60 15.97 -14.83 -22.59
C ALA A 60 16.63 -16.14 -22.17
N SER A 61 17.55 -16.65 -23.00
CA SER A 61 18.44 -17.74 -22.56
C SER A 61 19.28 -17.30 -21.36
N THR A 62 19.67 -18.24 -20.50
CA THR A 62 20.43 -17.96 -19.27
C THR A 62 21.66 -17.07 -19.52
N GLY A 63 22.44 -17.37 -20.56
CA GLY A 63 23.63 -16.58 -20.91
C GLY A 63 23.31 -15.15 -21.36
N ARG A 64 22.20 -14.95 -22.10
CA ARG A 64 21.73 -13.62 -22.51
C ARG A 64 21.17 -12.84 -21.33
N GLY A 65 20.35 -13.48 -20.48
CA GLY A 65 19.82 -12.89 -19.26
C GLY A 65 20.92 -12.39 -18.32
N LEU A 66 21.94 -13.21 -18.06
CA LEU A 66 23.10 -12.80 -17.25
C LEU A 66 23.89 -11.65 -17.88
N SER A 67 23.98 -11.59 -19.20
CA SER A 67 24.64 -10.48 -19.91
C SER A 67 23.85 -9.17 -19.81
N ASN A 68 22.52 -9.25 -19.93
CA ASN A 68 21.64 -8.12 -19.71
C ASN A 68 21.71 -7.63 -18.26
N LEU A 69 21.73 -8.56 -17.29
CA LEU A 69 21.84 -8.24 -15.88
C LEU A 69 23.15 -7.49 -15.56
N ARG A 70 24.29 -7.97 -16.07
CA ARG A 70 25.58 -7.27 -15.89
C ARG A 70 25.53 -5.84 -16.42
N THR A 71 24.93 -5.65 -17.58
CA THR A 71 24.75 -4.32 -18.17
C THR A 71 23.84 -3.44 -17.31
N CYS A 72 22.75 -4.01 -16.79
CA CYS A 72 21.81 -3.33 -15.90
C CYS A 72 22.50 -2.87 -14.59
N ILE A 73 23.22 -3.77 -13.92
CA ILE A 73 23.97 -3.50 -12.69
C ILE A 73 25.01 -2.39 -12.95
N SER A 74 25.80 -2.52 -14.02
CA SER A 74 26.82 -1.52 -14.37
C SER A 74 26.22 -0.14 -14.64
N ARG A 75 25.04 -0.05 -15.27
CA ARG A 75 24.34 1.23 -15.47
C ARG A 75 23.84 1.80 -14.15
N LEU A 76 23.25 0.96 -13.31
CA LEU A 76 22.67 1.38 -12.04
C LEU A 76 23.76 1.86 -11.06
N GLN A 77 24.88 1.13 -10.94
CA GLN A 77 26.02 1.53 -10.10
C GLN A 77 26.69 2.82 -10.57
N ARG A 78 26.67 3.13 -11.88
CA ARG A 78 27.17 4.41 -12.39
C ARG A 78 26.21 5.57 -12.14
N ALA A 79 24.90 5.33 -12.23
CA ALA A 79 23.88 6.36 -12.04
C ALA A 79 23.62 6.64 -10.55
N SER A 80 23.70 5.62 -9.70
CA SER A 80 23.47 5.70 -8.26
C SER A 80 24.45 4.78 -7.52
N PRO A 81 25.71 5.20 -7.34
CA PRO A 81 26.70 4.42 -6.61
C PRO A 81 26.23 4.12 -5.18
N GLY A 82 26.41 2.88 -4.75
CA GLY A 82 26.02 2.43 -3.41
C GLY A 82 24.56 1.99 -3.27
N VAL A 83 23.74 1.99 -4.33
CA VAL A 83 22.34 1.50 -4.22
C VAL A 83 22.23 -0.04 -4.19
N LEU A 84 23.26 -0.74 -4.65
CA LEU A 84 23.33 -2.20 -4.67
C LEU A 84 24.55 -2.66 -3.89
N ASP A 85 24.36 -3.72 -3.11
CA ASP A 85 25.47 -4.57 -2.70
C ASP A 85 25.65 -5.68 -3.75
N THR A 86 26.86 -5.75 -4.28
CA THR A 86 27.24 -6.73 -5.30
C THR A 86 28.37 -7.64 -4.85
N ASP A 87 28.76 -7.54 -3.58
CA ASP A 87 29.85 -8.34 -3.02
C ASP A 87 29.38 -9.80 -2.88
N GLY A 88 30.14 -10.69 -3.52
CA GLY A 88 29.84 -12.12 -3.53
C GLY A 88 28.88 -12.60 -4.63
N THR A 89 28.11 -13.65 -4.31
CA THR A 89 27.25 -14.40 -5.23
C THR A 89 25.78 -13.98 -5.18
N VAL A 90 25.38 -13.27 -4.12
CA VAL A 90 24.05 -12.74 -3.89
C VAL A 90 24.03 -11.26 -4.28
N LEU A 91 22.93 -10.84 -4.88
CA LEU A 91 22.64 -9.46 -5.21
C LEU A 91 21.57 -8.95 -4.24
N SER A 92 21.80 -7.79 -3.64
CA SER A 92 20.85 -7.13 -2.74
C SER A 92 20.88 -5.61 -2.90
N LEU A 93 19.89 -4.94 -2.32
CA LEU A 93 20.04 -3.52 -2.01
C LEU A 93 21.17 -3.36 -0.98
N ALA A 94 21.85 -2.22 -1.01
CA ALA A 94 22.80 -1.89 0.05
C ALA A 94 22.06 -1.60 1.36
N GLU A 95 22.72 -1.84 2.49
CA GLU A 95 22.14 -1.76 3.84
C GLU A 95 21.63 -0.33 4.19
N ASP A 96 22.22 0.70 3.58
CA ASP A 96 21.86 2.09 3.78
C ASP A 96 20.71 2.58 2.87
N VAL A 97 20.20 1.74 1.98
CA VAL A 97 19.03 2.06 1.15
C VAL A 97 17.77 1.97 2.00
N GLN A 98 17.11 3.10 2.20
CA GLN A 98 15.82 3.15 2.88
C GLN A 98 14.71 2.80 1.91
N VAL A 99 13.86 1.83 2.26
CA VAL A 99 12.66 1.51 1.49
C VAL A 99 11.43 2.00 2.24
N ASP A 100 10.55 2.75 1.56
CA ASP A 100 9.35 3.33 2.19
C ASP A 100 8.38 2.28 2.75
N THR A 101 8.39 1.06 2.22
CA THR A 101 7.61 -0.07 2.71
C THR A 101 8.06 -0.54 4.08
N ASP A 102 9.33 -0.41 4.45
CA ASP A 102 9.86 -0.97 5.71
C ASP A 102 9.25 -0.24 6.91
N ARG A 103 9.31 1.09 6.90
CA ARG A 103 8.70 1.93 7.95
C ARG A 103 7.18 1.75 8.02
N ALA A 104 6.52 1.59 6.87
CA ALA A 104 5.08 1.35 6.85
C ALA A 104 4.74 -0.06 7.37
N MET A 105 5.57 -1.07 7.09
CA MET A 105 5.42 -2.42 7.62
C MET A 105 5.64 -2.48 9.13
N GLU A 106 6.62 -1.75 9.67
CA GLU A 106 6.81 -1.60 11.12
C GLU A 106 5.54 -1.06 11.80
N TRP A 107 4.90 -0.05 11.21
CA TRP A 107 3.65 0.50 11.72
C TRP A 107 2.48 -0.51 11.61
N ILE A 108 2.37 -1.22 10.48
CA ILE A 108 1.36 -2.28 10.27
C ILE A 108 1.49 -3.36 11.35
N VAL A 109 2.71 -3.90 11.53
CA VAL A 109 2.98 -4.96 12.51
C VAL A 109 2.65 -4.50 13.93
N ALA A 110 3.11 -3.31 14.32
CA ALA A 110 2.79 -2.75 15.63
C ALA A 110 1.28 -2.52 15.82
N THR A 111 0.55 -2.15 14.78
CA THR A 111 -0.89 -1.87 14.89
C THR A 111 -1.73 -3.14 14.98
N ILE A 112 -1.32 -4.22 14.28
CA ILE A 112 -2.04 -5.49 14.23
C ILE A 112 -1.71 -6.38 15.43
N TYR A 113 -0.44 -6.44 15.84
CA TYR A 113 0.03 -7.45 16.80
C TYR A 113 0.39 -6.87 18.17
N ASP A 114 0.44 -5.55 18.34
CA ASP A 114 0.70 -4.90 19.62
C ASP A 114 -0.50 -4.03 20.05
N ASP A 115 -1.32 -4.60 20.93
CA ASP A 115 -2.48 -3.93 21.52
C ASP A 115 -2.09 -2.76 22.43
N THR A 116 -0.83 -2.69 22.87
CA THR A 116 -0.30 -1.62 23.72
C THR A 116 0.28 -0.47 22.92
N ALA A 117 0.56 -0.67 21.63
CA ALA A 117 1.10 0.37 20.77
C ALA A 117 0.15 1.58 20.71
N PRO A 118 0.66 2.81 20.90
CA PRO A 118 -0.14 4.02 20.74
C PRO A 118 -0.68 4.12 19.31
N VAL A 119 -2.02 4.08 19.19
CA VAL A 119 -2.72 4.13 17.90
C VAL A 119 -2.72 5.55 17.33
N ASP A 120 -2.86 6.55 18.19
CA ASP A 120 -2.87 7.94 17.77
C ASP A 120 -1.46 8.54 17.78
N ARG A 121 -0.84 8.54 16.60
CA ARG A 121 0.44 9.20 16.34
C ARG A 121 0.27 10.45 15.45
N GLY A 122 -0.92 11.06 15.46
CA GLY A 122 -1.24 12.19 14.57
C GLY A 122 -1.71 11.79 13.17
N GLY A 123 -2.15 10.54 12.98
CA GLY A 123 -2.67 10.01 11.71
C GLY A 123 -1.95 8.76 11.21
N PRO A 124 -2.49 8.10 10.16
CA PRO A 124 -1.82 6.98 9.51
C PRO A 124 -0.53 7.47 8.83
N PRO A 125 0.48 6.59 8.63
CA PRO A 125 1.62 6.93 7.80
C PRO A 125 1.15 7.39 6.41
N PRO A 126 1.69 8.49 5.86
CA PRO A 126 1.11 9.17 4.69
C PRO A 126 1.08 8.31 3.42
N ASP A 127 1.99 7.33 3.32
CA ASP A 127 2.14 6.51 2.13
C ASP A 127 1.49 5.11 2.27
N VAL A 128 1.06 4.71 3.47
CA VAL A 128 0.60 3.33 3.75
C VAL A 128 -0.61 2.92 2.90
N ALA A 129 -1.45 3.90 2.56
CA ALA A 129 -2.65 3.70 1.76
C ALA A 129 -2.43 3.80 0.24
N ARG A 130 -1.19 4.06 -0.20
CA ARG A 130 -0.87 4.12 -1.63
C ARG A 130 -0.74 2.73 -2.22
N GLU A 131 -1.07 2.62 -3.50
CA GLU A 131 -0.86 1.40 -4.27
C GLU A 131 0.64 1.07 -4.39
N LEU A 132 1.02 -0.16 -4.06
CA LEU A 132 2.37 -0.67 -4.27
C LEU A 132 2.69 -0.74 -5.77
N LEU A 133 3.79 -0.10 -6.18
CA LEU A 133 4.28 -0.02 -7.55
C LEU A 133 3.16 0.39 -8.52
N ALA A 134 2.52 1.53 -8.24
CA ALA A 134 1.41 2.04 -9.03
C ALA A 134 1.80 2.15 -10.52
N GLY A 135 0.94 1.62 -11.39
CA GLY A 135 1.17 1.57 -12.84
C GLY A 135 1.94 0.34 -13.35
N TRP A 136 2.35 -0.58 -12.48
CA TRP A 136 3.00 -1.83 -12.88
C TRP A 136 1.97 -2.94 -13.10
N SER A 137 2.15 -3.71 -14.18
CA SER A 137 1.28 -4.82 -14.57
C SER A 137 1.93 -6.20 -14.45
N ASP A 138 3.20 -6.27 -14.04
CA ASP A 138 3.95 -7.50 -13.85
C ASP A 138 3.24 -8.46 -12.89
N GLU A 139 3.12 -9.74 -13.29
CA GLU A 139 2.38 -10.73 -12.51
C GLU A 139 3.00 -10.94 -11.12
N TRP A 140 4.33 -10.96 -11.02
CA TRP A 140 5.02 -11.11 -9.73
C TRP A 140 4.75 -9.93 -8.78
N VAL A 141 4.48 -8.72 -9.31
CA VAL A 141 4.12 -7.55 -8.48
C VAL A 141 2.73 -7.67 -7.90
N ARG A 142 1.80 -8.35 -8.60
CA ARG A 142 0.40 -8.44 -8.17
C ARG A 142 0.26 -9.11 -6.82
N GLU A 143 0.95 -10.23 -6.59
CA GLU A 143 0.91 -10.92 -5.30
C GLU A 143 1.39 -10.02 -4.15
N HIS A 144 2.47 -9.26 -4.36
CA HIS A 144 2.97 -8.31 -3.37
C HIS A 144 2.00 -7.16 -3.13
N ARG A 145 1.34 -6.67 -4.19
CA ARG A 145 0.34 -5.59 -4.09
C ARG A 145 -0.89 -6.06 -3.33
N ASP A 146 -1.41 -7.24 -3.63
CA ASP A 146 -2.57 -7.81 -2.97
C ASP A 146 -2.28 -8.03 -1.47
N ARG A 147 -1.10 -8.58 -1.16
CA ARG A 147 -0.63 -8.73 0.23
C ARG A 147 -0.49 -7.38 0.94
N TRP A 148 0.08 -6.38 0.28
CA TRP A 148 0.21 -5.03 0.85
C TRP A 148 -1.16 -4.42 1.15
N GLN A 149 -2.09 -4.46 0.18
CA GLN A 149 -3.45 -3.95 0.35
C GLN A 149 -4.17 -4.62 1.51
N LEU A 150 -4.07 -5.94 1.65
CA LEU A 150 -4.65 -6.68 2.76
C LEU A 150 -4.10 -6.20 4.11
N LEU A 151 -2.78 -6.19 4.27
CA LEU A 151 -2.12 -5.84 5.54
C LEU A 151 -2.32 -4.36 5.91
N ALA A 152 -2.16 -3.45 4.95
CA ALA A 152 -2.38 -2.03 5.15
C ALA A 152 -3.85 -1.74 5.52
N GLY A 153 -4.79 -2.35 4.79
CA GLY A 153 -6.23 -2.22 5.06
C GLY A 153 -6.59 -2.68 6.48
N GLN A 154 -6.11 -3.87 6.88
CA GLN A 154 -6.33 -4.41 8.23
C GLN A 154 -5.76 -3.51 9.33
N ALA A 155 -4.53 -3.03 9.18
CA ALA A 155 -3.92 -2.12 10.16
C ALA A 155 -4.69 -0.80 10.28
N LEU A 156 -5.08 -0.20 9.16
CA LEU A 156 -5.85 1.05 9.13
C LEU A 156 -7.24 0.87 9.76
N GLU A 157 -7.92 -0.23 9.46
CA GLU A 157 -9.22 -0.57 10.05
C GLU A 157 -9.11 -0.81 11.56
N SER A 158 -8.10 -1.56 12.00
CA SER A 158 -7.82 -1.81 13.42
C SER A 158 -7.56 -0.51 14.17
N ALA A 159 -6.71 0.37 13.62
CA ALA A 159 -6.44 1.69 14.19
C ALA A 159 -7.71 2.55 14.32
N ALA A 160 -8.51 2.61 13.24
CA ALA A 160 -9.77 3.34 13.22
C ALA A 160 -10.75 2.82 14.29
N SER A 161 -10.89 1.49 14.39
CA SER A 161 -11.79 0.81 15.33
C SER A 161 -11.36 1.02 16.78
N ARG A 162 -10.06 0.89 17.09
CA ARG A 162 -9.50 1.15 18.43
C ARG A 162 -9.75 2.60 18.86
N LEU A 163 -9.52 3.57 17.98
CA LEU A 163 -9.78 4.99 18.27
C LEU A 163 -11.28 5.27 18.47
N LEU A 164 -12.13 4.63 17.67
CA LEU A 164 -13.58 4.76 17.81
C LEU A 164 -14.07 4.19 19.15
N ALA A 165 -13.55 3.04 19.58
CA ALA A 165 -13.85 2.41 20.86
C ALA A 165 -13.43 3.28 22.06
N MET A 166 -12.34 4.06 21.91
CA MET A 166 -11.90 5.06 22.90
C MET A 166 -12.75 6.36 22.87
N GLY A 167 -13.80 6.43 22.04
CA GLY A 167 -14.62 7.64 21.86
C GLY A 167 -13.93 8.75 21.04
N ARG A 168 -12.77 8.46 20.43
CA ARG A 168 -11.93 9.44 19.73
C ARG A 168 -12.27 9.50 18.23
N ALA A 169 -13.55 9.67 17.91
CA ALA A 169 -14.04 9.58 16.53
C ALA A 169 -13.38 10.59 15.56
N ALA A 170 -13.01 11.78 16.04
CA ALA A 170 -12.28 12.76 15.22
C ALA A 170 -10.87 12.26 14.82
N ALA A 171 -10.15 11.60 15.73
CA ALA A 171 -8.85 11.01 15.46
C ALA A 171 -8.95 9.74 14.59
N ALA A 172 -10.06 9.01 14.69
CA ALA A 172 -10.30 7.80 13.89
C ALA A 172 -10.54 8.09 12.40
N LEU A 173 -11.09 9.26 12.06
CA LEU A 173 -11.47 9.63 10.69
C LEU A 173 -10.37 9.44 9.64
N PRO A 174 -9.15 9.98 9.78
CA PRO A 174 -8.10 9.81 8.78
C PRO A 174 -7.73 8.34 8.53
N TYR A 175 -7.80 7.49 9.56
CA TYR A 175 -7.56 6.05 9.43
C TYR A 175 -8.69 5.35 8.68
N GLY A 176 -9.96 5.66 9.01
CA GLY A 176 -11.11 5.11 8.30
C GLY A 176 -11.16 5.51 6.82
N LEU A 177 -10.84 6.77 6.51
CA LEU A 177 -10.73 7.26 5.13
C LEU A 177 -9.62 6.52 4.36
N ALA A 178 -8.46 6.32 5.00
CA ALA A 178 -7.35 5.59 4.41
C ALA A 178 -7.69 4.10 4.21
N ALA A 179 -8.37 3.45 5.16
CA ALA A 179 -8.80 2.05 5.03
C ALA A 179 -9.72 1.84 3.83
N VAL A 180 -10.70 2.73 3.64
CA VAL A 180 -11.59 2.72 2.47
C VAL A 180 -10.85 3.04 1.17
N ALA A 181 -9.82 3.89 1.20
CA ALA A 181 -9.01 4.15 0.02
C ALA A 181 -8.21 2.92 -0.44
N VAL A 182 -7.73 2.10 0.50
CA VAL A 182 -7.04 0.82 0.21
C VAL A 182 -8.00 -0.24 -0.28
N GLY A 183 -9.15 -0.40 0.39
CA GLY A 183 -10.16 -1.40 0.05
C GLY A 183 -11.55 -0.79 -0.09
N PRO A 184 -11.90 -0.15 -1.23
CA PRO A 184 -13.21 0.49 -1.42
C PRO A 184 -14.40 -0.47 -1.27
N TRP A 185 -14.20 -1.75 -1.61
CA TRP A 185 -15.18 -2.83 -1.49
C TRP A 185 -15.21 -3.49 -0.11
N SER A 186 -14.28 -3.15 0.79
CA SER A 186 -14.26 -3.74 2.15
C SER A 186 -15.45 -3.24 2.96
N GLU A 187 -16.40 -4.13 3.20
CA GLU A 187 -17.58 -3.83 4.00
C GLU A 187 -17.23 -3.43 5.43
N SER A 188 -16.23 -4.07 6.04
CA SER A 188 -15.76 -3.77 7.40
C SER A 188 -15.13 -2.37 7.50
N ALA A 189 -14.24 -2.01 6.57
CA ALA A 189 -13.63 -0.68 6.52
C ALA A 189 -14.70 0.42 6.32
N ASN A 190 -15.65 0.18 5.42
CA ASN A 190 -16.76 1.09 5.17
C ASN A 190 -17.68 1.22 6.38
N ARG A 191 -17.98 0.11 7.06
CA ARG A 191 -18.78 0.11 8.29
C ARG A 191 -18.14 0.97 9.38
N VAL A 192 -16.85 0.80 9.63
CA VAL A 192 -16.11 1.61 10.62
C VAL A 192 -16.18 3.09 10.27
N LEU A 193 -16.02 3.46 8.98
CA LEU A 193 -16.13 4.85 8.55
C LEU A 193 -17.55 5.42 8.73
N ILE A 194 -18.59 4.62 8.45
CA ILE A 194 -20.00 5.00 8.73
C ILE A 194 -20.20 5.27 10.23
N GLU A 195 -19.71 4.39 11.09
CA GLU A 195 -19.80 4.55 12.54
C GLU A 195 -19.01 5.78 13.04
N ILE A 196 -17.84 6.06 12.46
CA ILE A 196 -17.06 7.29 12.73
C ILE A 196 -17.89 8.54 12.42
N HIS A 197 -18.52 8.61 11.24
CA HIS A 197 -19.37 9.73 10.88
C HIS A 197 -20.55 9.89 11.85
N ALA A 198 -21.21 8.80 12.21
CA ALA A 198 -22.31 8.81 13.19
C ALA A 198 -21.86 9.33 14.57
N ARG A 199 -20.73 8.84 15.09
CA ARG A 199 -20.19 9.26 16.40
C ARG A 199 -19.73 10.72 16.43
N ARG A 200 -19.41 11.29 15.26
CA ARG A 200 -19.09 12.72 15.11
C ARG A 200 -20.33 13.60 14.94
N GLY A 201 -21.53 13.04 14.96
CA GLY A 201 -22.77 13.79 14.69
C GLY A 201 -22.93 14.20 13.22
N ASP A 202 -22.30 13.48 12.29
CA ASP A 202 -22.42 13.68 10.84
C ASP A 202 -23.18 12.53 10.18
N PRO A 203 -24.50 12.40 10.41
CA PRO A 203 -25.28 11.33 9.81
C PRO A 203 -25.33 11.45 8.28
N ALA A 204 -25.19 12.65 7.72
CA ALA A 204 -25.16 12.85 6.27
C ALA A 204 -23.89 12.22 5.65
N GLY A 205 -22.75 12.34 6.32
CA GLY A 205 -21.51 11.63 5.95
C GLY A 205 -21.66 10.12 5.99
N ALA A 206 -22.30 9.59 7.04
CA ALA A 206 -22.59 8.16 7.16
C ALA A 206 -23.43 7.65 5.97
N LEU A 207 -24.50 8.37 5.61
CA LEU A 207 -25.34 8.00 4.47
C LEU A 207 -24.58 8.07 3.13
N ARG A 208 -23.82 9.15 2.89
CA ARG A 208 -23.01 9.27 1.67
C ARG A 208 -22.00 8.13 1.52
N GLN A 209 -21.42 7.69 2.64
CA GLN A 209 -20.47 6.58 2.62
C GLN A 209 -21.17 5.26 2.29
N PHE A 210 -22.33 4.99 2.87
CA PHE A 210 -23.14 3.82 2.53
C PHE A 210 -23.56 3.79 1.06
N GLU A 211 -23.94 4.93 0.49
CA GLU A 211 -24.28 5.03 -0.94
C GLU A 211 -23.06 4.77 -1.83
N ARG A 212 -21.86 5.20 -1.41
CA ARG A 212 -20.61 4.89 -2.11
C ARG A 212 -20.31 3.40 -2.09
N LEU A 213 -20.36 2.76 -0.91
CA LEU A 213 -20.20 1.31 -0.79
C LEU A 213 -21.20 0.56 -1.66
N SER A 214 -22.48 0.93 -1.58
CA SER A 214 -23.56 0.31 -2.36
C SER A 214 -23.31 0.38 -3.87
N ARG A 215 -22.74 1.50 -4.35
CA ARG A 215 -22.40 1.67 -5.77
C ARG A 215 -21.23 0.78 -6.17
N VAL A 216 -20.17 0.75 -5.36
CA VAL A 216 -18.97 -0.06 -5.63
C VAL A 216 -19.30 -1.56 -5.61
N LEU A 217 -19.99 -2.05 -4.58
CA LEU A 217 -20.37 -3.47 -4.51
C LEU A 217 -21.25 -3.89 -5.69
N ARG A 218 -22.14 -3.01 -6.14
CA ARG A 218 -23.00 -3.28 -7.29
C ARG A 218 -22.24 -3.27 -8.61
N SER A 219 -21.32 -2.32 -8.83
CA SER A 219 -20.56 -2.23 -10.08
C SER A 219 -19.52 -3.33 -10.20
N GLU A 220 -18.82 -3.64 -9.11
CA GLU A 220 -17.68 -4.57 -9.15
C GLU A 220 -18.08 -6.02 -8.88
N LEU A 221 -19.06 -6.26 -8.00
CA LEU A 221 -19.41 -7.60 -7.51
C LEU A 221 -20.86 -8.00 -7.80
N GLY A 222 -21.71 -7.08 -8.25
CA GLY A 222 -23.14 -7.34 -8.48
C GLY A 222 -23.95 -7.61 -7.21
N VAL A 223 -23.41 -7.28 -6.02
CA VAL A 223 -24.06 -7.54 -4.73
C VAL A 223 -24.54 -6.25 -4.06
N GLN A 224 -25.38 -6.40 -3.03
CA GLN A 224 -25.78 -5.30 -2.14
C GLN A 224 -24.98 -5.37 -0.83
N PRO A 225 -24.89 -4.26 -0.06
CA PRO A 225 -24.26 -4.28 1.26
C PRO A 225 -24.91 -5.27 2.22
N ALA A 226 -24.12 -5.78 3.15
CA ALA A 226 -24.52 -6.74 4.16
C ALA A 226 -25.65 -6.22 5.08
N PRO A 227 -26.52 -7.12 5.59
CA PRO A 227 -27.69 -6.73 6.37
C PRO A 227 -27.39 -5.90 7.63
N ASP A 228 -26.24 -6.13 8.26
CA ASP A 228 -25.78 -5.43 9.46
C ASP A 228 -25.42 -3.96 9.16
N ILE A 229 -24.84 -3.67 8.00
CA ILE A 229 -24.58 -2.30 7.53
C ILE A 229 -25.88 -1.59 7.18
N VAL A 230 -26.82 -2.29 6.52
CA VAL A 230 -28.15 -1.75 6.23
C VAL A 230 -28.91 -1.43 7.52
N ALA A 231 -28.83 -2.31 8.52
CA ALA A 231 -29.42 -2.09 9.83
C ALA A 231 -28.82 -0.87 10.55
N LEU A 232 -27.49 -0.70 10.49
CA LEU A 232 -26.80 0.48 11.03
C LEU A 232 -27.34 1.78 10.42
N ILE A 233 -27.51 1.84 9.09
CA ILE A 233 -28.06 3.04 8.44
C ILE A 233 -29.52 3.30 8.83
N ARG A 234 -30.35 2.25 8.96
CA ARG A 234 -31.74 2.40 9.41
C ARG A 234 -31.84 2.93 10.84
N GLN A 235 -30.91 2.59 11.72
CA GLN A 235 -30.87 3.14 13.08
C GLN A 235 -30.54 4.64 13.07
N LEU A 236 -29.65 5.07 12.18
CA LEU A 236 -29.30 6.48 12.02
C LEU A 236 -30.42 7.28 11.31
N TYR A 237 -31.22 6.60 10.48
CA TYR A 237 -32.33 7.16 9.71
C TYR A 237 -33.58 6.27 9.77
N PRO A 238 -34.36 6.32 10.87
CA PRO A 238 -35.54 5.49 11.05
C PRO A 238 -36.67 5.83 10.06
N PHE A 239 -36.71 7.06 9.55
CA PHE A 239 -37.59 7.46 8.46
C PHE A 239 -36.85 7.20 7.15
N GLY A 240 -37.15 6.06 6.53
CA GLY A 240 -36.37 5.52 5.41
C GLY A 240 -36.09 6.53 4.30
N THR A 241 -34.98 6.32 3.59
CA THR A 241 -34.68 6.90 2.28
C THR A 241 -35.67 6.37 1.25
N GLY A 242 -36.93 6.79 1.36
CA GLY A 242 -37.97 6.50 0.39
C GLY A 242 -37.67 7.21 -0.93
N ARG A 243 -36.76 6.65 -1.73
CA ARG A 243 -36.96 6.76 -3.18
C ARG A 243 -38.12 5.83 -3.50
N ALA A 244 -39.32 6.39 -3.44
CA ALA A 244 -40.49 5.83 -4.08
C ALA A 244 -40.10 5.45 -5.51
N GLY A 245 -40.04 4.14 -5.78
CA GLY A 245 -40.06 3.65 -7.14
C GLY A 245 -41.38 4.09 -7.75
N GLY A 246 -41.34 5.18 -8.51
CA GLY A 246 -42.46 5.63 -9.32
C GLY A 246 -42.79 4.52 -10.30
N GLN A 247 -43.87 3.79 -10.03
CA GLN A 247 -44.64 3.14 -11.07
C GLN A 247 -44.98 4.20 -12.12
N ARG A 248 -44.39 4.08 -13.30
CA ARG A 248 -45.04 4.55 -14.53
C ARG A 248 -45.52 3.30 -15.24
N THR A 249 -46.78 2.97 -14.96
CA THR A 249 -47.66 2.30 -15.92
C THR A 249 -47.73 3.14 -17.19
N ALA A 250 -47.37 2.53 -18.31
CA ALA A 250 -47.94 2.75 -19.62
C ALA A 250 -47.82 1.43 -20.40
#